data_AF-B6WAW8-F1
#
_entry.id   AF-B6WAW8-F1
#
_cell.length_a   1.000
_cell.length_b   1.000
_cell.length_c   1.000
_cell.angle_alpha   90.00
_cell.angle_beta   90.00
_cell.angle_gamma   90.00
#
_symmetry.space_group_name_H-M   'P 1'
#
loop_
_entity.id
_entity.type
_entity.pdbx_description
1 polymer ?
#
loop_
_entity_poly.entity_id
_entity_poly.type
_entity_poly.pdbx_seq_one_letter_code
_entity_poly.pdbx_strand_id
1 'polypeptide(L)'
;MDGKFYLLHQTGPIFYDDFLKNTKENEFIKVFSYIDNINLFYGVSDLVIASSGAMSLSEISSLEKASILIPKAYTTENHQEYNARTYLEKGASSMILEKDLTGEVLYKNIVDIIDDKEN
;
A
#
# COMPACT_ATOMS: atom_id res chain seq x y z
N MET A 1 -11.66 -10.96 6.82
CA MET A 1 -11.13 -11.17 5.46
C MET A 1 -11.49 -12.59 5.12
N ASP A 2 -12.54 -12.80 4.33
CA ASP A 2 -13.11 -14.14 4.08
C ASP A 2 -12.29 -14.87 3.00
N GLY A 3 -10.97 -14.86 3.13
CA GLY A 3 -10.04 -15.41 2.13
C GLY A 3 -9.93 -14.62 0.81
N LYS A 4 -10.56 -13.44 0.71
CA LYS A 4 -10.52 -12.62 -0.51
C LYS A 4 -9.10 -12.20 -0.93
N PHE A 5 -8.21 -11.95 0.02
CA PHE A 5 -6.82 -11.59 -0.23
C PHE A 5 -5.95 -11.89 1.00
N TYR A 6 -4.65 -12.00 0.76
CA TYR A 6 -3.63 -12.09 1.79
C TYR A 6 -2.95 -10.72 1.97
N LEU A 7 -2.81 -10.27 3.21
CA LEU A 7 -2.17 -9.02 3.55
C LEU A 7 -0.78 -9.27 4.12
N LEU A 8 0.25 -8.80 3.41
CA LEU A 8 1.61 -8.68 3.92
C LEU A 8 1.81 -7.24 4.40
N HIS A 9 2.01 -7.03 5.70
CA HIS A 9 2.10 -5.70 6.29
C HIS A 9 3.42 -5.47 7.01
N GLN A 10 4.19 -4.47 6.56
CA GLN A 10 5.39 -4.01 7.25
C GLN A 10 5.04 -2.80 8.13
N THR A 11 5.16 -2.95 9.45
CA THR A 11 4.82 -1.88 10.42
C THR A 11 5.96 -0.91 10.67
N GLY A 12 7.20 -1.36 10.46
CA GLY A 12 8.39 -0.72 11.01
C GLY A 12 8.71 -1.23 12.43
N PRO A 13 9.99 -1.28 12.84
CA PRO A 13 10.39 -1.87 14.12
C PRO A 13 9.78 -1.19 15.34
N ILE A 14 9.58 0.14 15.26
CA ILE A 14 9.06 0.96 16.36
C ILE A 14 7.60 0.61 16.69
N PHE A 15 6.79 0.30 15.67
CA PHE A 15 5.34 0.11 15.83
C PHE A 15 4.93 -1.37 15.89
N TYR A 16 5.86 -2.30 15.70
CA TYR A 16 5.56 -3.73 15.55
C TYR A 16 4.84 -4.34 16.76
N ASP A 17 5.39 -4.14 17.96
CA ASP A 17 4.83 -4.73 19.18
C ASP A 17 3.45 -4.15 19.53
N ASP A 18 3.26 -2.84 19.32
CA ASP A 18 1.99 -2.18 19.57
C ASP A 18 0.93 -2.62 18.54
N PHE A 19 1.31 -2.74 17.27
CA PHE A 19 0.42 -3.23 16.22
C PHE A 19 -0.05 -4.66 16.51
N LEU A 20 0.85 -5.56 16.91
CA LEU A 20 0.49 -6.94 17.25
C LEU A 20 -0.44 -7.03 18.46
N LYS A 21 -0.26 -6.18 19.48
CA LYS A 21 -1.16 -6.15 20.66
C LYS A 21 -2.57 -5.70 20.31
N ASN A 22 -2.69 -4.77 19.38
CA ASN A 22 -3.97 -4.17 18.97
C ASN A 22 -4.64 -4.92 17.81
N THR A 23 -3.95 -5.89 17.20
CA THR A 23 -4.46 -6.68 16.07
C THR A 23 -4.80 -8.09 16.51
N LYS A 24 -5.96 -8.60 16.11
CA LYS A 24 -6.31 -10.01 16.33
C LYS A 24 -5.56 -10.90 15.35
N GLU A 25 -5.11 -12.06 15.81
CA GLU A 25 -4.53 -13.07 14.91
C GLU A 25 -5.50 -13.39 13.76
N ASN A 26 -4.94 -13.46 12.55
CA ASN A 26 -5.68 -13.74 11.34
C ASN A 26 -4.78 -14.51 10.38
N GLU A 27 -5.25 -15.65 9.85
CA GLU A 27 -4.47 -16.50 8.95
C GLU A 27 -4.12 -15.83 7.60
N PHE A 28 -4.89 -14.81 7.21
CA PHE A 28 -4.70 -14.04 5.98
C PHE A 28 -3.84 -12.79 6.17
N ILE A 29 -3.36 -12.50 7.39
CA ILE A 29 -2.53 -11.32 7.68
C ILE A 29 -1.17 -11.78 8.22
N LYS A 30 -0.11 -11.40 7.52
CA LYS A 30 1.27 -11.60 7.96
C LYS A 30 1.93 -10.25 8.22
N VAL A 31 2.35 -10.03 9.47
CA VAL A 31 2.94 -8.77 9.92
C VAL A 31 4.46 -8.93 10.07
N PHE A 32 5.21 -7.96 9.58
CA PHE A 32 6.67 -7.90 9.61
C PHE A 32 7.13 -6.60 10.27
N SER A 33 8.14 -6.68 11.14
CA SER A 33 8.78 -5.48 11.70
C SER A 33 9.61 -4.76 10.64
N TYR A 34 10.29 -5.50 9.77
CA TYR A 34 11.08 -5.01 8.64
C TYR A 34 11.17 -6.08 7.54
N ILE A 35 11.34 -5.66 6.29
CA ILE A 35 11.52 -6.54 5.13
C ILE A 35 12.82 -6.14 4.42
N ASP A 36 13.84 -6.99 4.48
CA ASP A 36 15.13 -6.73 3.84
C ASP A 36 15.05 -6.85 2.30
N ASN A 37 14.26 -7.80 1.79
CA ASN A 37 14.13 -8.08 0.37
C ASN A 37 12.75 -7.67 -0.15
N ILE A 38 12.46 -6.36 -0.13
CA ILE A 38 11.15 -5.83 -0.54
C ILE A 38 10.77 -6.24 -1.98
N ASN A 39 11.77 -6.43 -2.85
CA ASN A 39 11.57 -6.90 -4.23
C ASN A 39 10.82 -8.25 -4.31
N LEU A 40 11.10 -9.19 -3.39
CA LEU A 40 10.39 -10.47 -3.35
C LEU A 40 8.93 -10.28 -2.96
N PHE A 41 8.66 -9.33 -2.06
CA PHE A 41 7.30 -8.99 -1.63
C PHE A 41 6.51 -8.34 -2.75
N TYR A 42 7.10 -7.42 -3.49
CA TYR A 42 6.48 -6.89 -4.70
C TYR A 42 6.22 -7.99 -5.73
N GLY A 43 7.16 -8.92 -5.90
CA GLY A 43 7.03 -10.05 -6.81
C GLY A 43 5.78 -10.90 -6.56
N VAL A 44 5.49 -11.21 -5.28
CA VAL A 44 4.32 -12.01 -4.89
C VAL A 44 3.04 -11.21 -4.71
N SER A 45 3.09 -9.88 -4.77
CA SER A 45 1.93 -9.02 -4.56
C SER A 45 1.22 -8.70 -5.87
N ASP A 46 -0.10 -8.79 -5.88
CA ASP A 46 -0.96 -8.29 -6.96
C ASP A 46 -1.17 -6.77 -6.84
N LEU A 47 -1.22 -6.27 -5.60
CA LEU A 47 -1.51 -4.88 -5.25
C LEU A 47 -0.54 -4.40 -4.18
N VAL A 48 0.06 -3.23 -4.37
CA VAL A 48 0.97 -2.59 -3.41
C VAL A 48 0.33 -1.35 -2.80
N ILE A 49 0.38 -1.22 -1.47
CA ILE A 49 -0.09 -0.02 -0.77
C ILE A 49 1.12 0.64 -0.13
N ALA A 50 1.45 1.85 -0.55
CA ALA A 50 2.68 2.51 -0.12
C ALA A 50 2.55 4.04 -0.07
N SER A 51 3.46 4.69 0.65
CA SER A 51 3.64 6.13 0.51
C SER A 51 4.27 6.47 -0.84
N SER A 52 3.92 7.62 -1.42
CA SER A 52 4.42 8.07 -2.73
C SER A 52 5.80 8.73 -2.69
N GLY A 53 6.73 8.11 -1.95
CA GLY A 53 8.15 8.45 -2.00
C GLY A 53 8.76 8.08 -3.36
N ALA A 54 9.73 8.88 -3.83
CA ALA A 54 10.31 8.70 -5.17
C ALA A 54 10.90 7.29 -5.40
N MET A 55 11.57 6.70 -4.39
CA MET A 55 12.12 5.34 -4.48
C MET A 55 11.02 4.29 -4.63
N SER A 56 10.02 4.29 -3.74
CA SER A 56 8.90 3.34 -3.79
C SER A 56 8.15 3.41 -5.11
N LEU A 57 7.94 4.61 -5.64
CA LEU A 57 7.30 4.80 -6.94
C LEU A 57 8.13 4.24 -8.10
N SER A 58 9.45 4.44 -8.08
CA SER A 58 10.35 3.88 -9.08
C SER A 58 10.34 2.35 -9.05
N GLU A 59 10.30 1.75 -7.86
CA GLU A 59 10.23 0.28 -7.71
C GLU A 59 8.89 -0.26 -8.22
N ILE A 60 7.78 0.31 -7.76
CA ILE A 60 6.42 -0.11 -8.15
C ILE A 60 6.21 0.01 -9.66
N SER A 61 6.64 1.13 -10.28
CA SER A 61 6.54 1.30 -11.74
C SER A 61 7.40 0.30 -12.50
N SER A 62 8.61 0.01 -12.02
CA SER A 62 9.50 -0.95 -12.69
C SER A 62 8.95 -2.39 -12.70
N LEU A 63 8.06 -2.70 -11.77
CA LEU A 63 7.45 -4.02 -11.61
C LEU A 63 6.01 -4.09 -12.14
N GLU A 64 5.52 -3.00 -12.74
CA GLU A 64 4.17 -2.88 -13.33
C GLU A 64 3.06 -3.33 -12.38
N LYS A 65 3.22 -3.04 -11.08
CA LYS A 65 2.25 -3.43 -10.05
C LYS A 65 1.14 -2.41 -9.91
N ALA A 66 -0.09 -2.89 -9.82
CA ALA A 66 -1.21 -2.06 -9.35
C ALA A 66 -0.86 -1.51 -7.96
N SER A 67 -1.19 -0.24 -7.71
CA SER A 67 -0.85 0.38 -6.44
C SER A 67 -1.89 1.36 -5.91
N ILE A 68 -1.99 1.45 -4.59
CA ILE A 68 -2.70 2.50 -3.86
C ILE A 68 -1.65 3.38 -3.19
N LEU A 69 -1.58 4.63 -3.60
CA LEU A 69 -0.59 5.58 -3.13
C LEU A 69 -1.18 6.48 -2.05
N ILE A 70 -0.53 6.52 -0.89
CA ILE A 70 -0.94 7.34 0.27
C ILE A 70 0.14 8.40 0.52
N PRO A 71 0.07 9.58 -0.13
CA PRO A 71 1.04 10.65 0.09
C PRO A 71 0.97 11.15 1.54
N LYS A 72 2.13 11.21 2.20
CA LYS A 72 2.24 11.76 3.55
C LYS A 72 2.11 13.28 3.50
N ALA A 73 1.25 13.84 4.35
CA ALA A 73 0.92 15.27 4.39
C ALA A 73 2.07 16.16 4.91
N TYR A 74 3.10 15.59 5.53
CA TYR A 74 4.15 16.32 6.24
C TYR A 74 5.35 16.76 5.38
N THR A 75 5.34 16.55 4.06
CA THR A 75 6.43 17.03 3.21
C THR A 75 6.22 18.50 2.85
N THR A 76 7.19 19.33 3.17
CA THR A 76 7.23 20.81 3.11
C THR A 76 6.83 21.45 1.77
N GLU A 77 6.61 20.67 0.72
CA GLU A 77 6.35 21.13 -0.66
C GLU A 77 5.34 20.26 -1.44
N ASN A 78 4.53 19.40 -0.78
CA ASN A 78 3.53 18.51 -1.42
C ASN A 78 4.08 17.58 -2.54
N HIS A 79 5.39 17.34 -2.59
CA HIS A 79 6.03 16.51 -3.62
C HIS A 79 5.47 15.09 -3.69
N GLN A 80 5.12 14.49 -2.55
CA GLN A 80 4.52 13.17 -2.53
C GLN A 80 3.15 13.14 -3.21
N GLU A 81 2.35 14.19 -3.05
CA GLU A 81 1.06 14.29 -3.73
C GLU A 81 1.25 14.47 -5.24
N TYR A 82 2.17 15.36 -5.66
CA TYR A 82 2.49 15.55 -7.08
C TYR A 82 2.98 14.24 -7.74
N ASN A 83 3.84 13.51 -7.04
CA ASN A 83 4.33 12.23 -7.51
C ASN A 83 3.18 11.21 -7.66
N ALA A 84 2.31 11.11 -6.66
CA ALA A 84 1.16 10.20 -6.71
C ALA A 84 0.20 10.56 -7.86
N ARG A 85 -0.07 11.86 -8.08
CA ARG A 85 -0.91 12.33 -9.19
C ARG A 85 -0.35 11.94 -10.55
N THR A 86 0.96 12.04 -10.73
CA THR A 86 1.64 11.63 -11.98
C THR A 86 1.41 10.16 -12.33
N TYR A 87 1.26 9.29 -11.32
CA TYR A 87 1.01 7.86 -11.50
C TYR A 87 -0.48 7.54 -11.68
N LEU A 88 -1.35 8.27 -10.97
CA LEU A 88 -2.80 8.22 -11.15
C LEU A 88 -3.22 8.59 -12.58
N GLU A 89 -2.66 9.67 -13.12
CA GLU A 89 -2.96 10.15 -14.49
C GLU A 89 -2.56 9.16 -15.59
N LYS A 90 -1.60 8.28 -15.29
CA LYS A 90 -1.18 7.19 -16.20
C LYS A 90 -2.06 5.95 -16.08
N GLY A 91 -3.10 5.98 -15.23
CA GLY A 91 -4.00 4.85 -14.98
C GLY A 91 -3.35 3.70 -14.21
N ALA A 92 -2.14 3.90 -13.67
CA ALA A 92 -1.35 2.82 -13.08
C ALA A 92 -1.64 2.61 -11.58
N SER A 93 -2.36 3.52 -10.92
CA SER A 93 -2.50 3.53 -9.45
C SER A 93 -3.70 4.34 -8.98
N SER A 94 -4.29 3.97 -7.83
CA SER A 94 -5.23 4.80 -7.07
C SER A 94 -4.48 5.68 -6.06
N MET A 95 -5.08 6.78 -5.63
CA MET A 95 -4.50 7.68 -4.62
C MET A 95 -5.51 7.99 -3.51
N ILE A 96 -5.09 7.83 -2.26
CA ILE A 96 -5.88 8.19 -1.07
C ILE A 96 -5.06 9.20 -0.27
N LEU A 97 -5.56 10.42 -0.10
CA LEU A 97 -4.88 11.41 0.73
C LEU A 97 -4.95 11.00 2.20
N GLU A 98 -3.89 11.27 2.97
CA GLU A 98 -3.81 10.91 4.40
C GLU A 98 -5.00 11.44 5.22
N LYS A 99 -5.50 12.64 4.88
CA LYS A 99 -6.69 13.25 5.52
C LYS A 99 -8.00 12.49 5.28
N ASP A 100 -8.05 11.73 4.18
CA ASP A 100 -9.23 10.97 3.73
C ASP A 100 -9.07 9.47 4.03
N LEU A 101 -7.93 9.07 4.61
CA LEU A 101 -7.60 7.68 4.88
C LEU A 101 -8.40 7.16 6.09
N THR A 102 -9.38 6.30 5.81
CA THR A 102 -10.08 5.50 6.81
C THR A 102 -10.00 4.03 6.44
N GLY A 103 -10.26 3.15 7.42
CA GLY A 103 -10.31 1.70 7.17
C GLY A 103 -11.34 1.33 6.10
N GLU A 104 -12.49 2.02 6.07
CA GLU A 104 -13.54 1.80 5.07
C GLU A 104 -13.12 2.25 3.67
N VAL A 105 -12.53 3.44 3.55
CA VAL A 105 -12.05 3.97 2.26
C VAL A 105 -10.94 3.08 1.70
N LEU A 106 -9.99 2.66 2.54
CA LEU A 106 -8.91 1.78 2.13
C LEU A 106 -9.44 0.41 1.69
N TYR A 107 -10.31 -0.20 2.50
CA TYR A 107 -10.88 -1.51 2.17
C TYR A 107 -11.67 -1.48 0.87
N LYS A 108 -12.48 -0.45 0.66
CA LYS A 108 -13.23 -0.28 -0.59
C LYS A 108 -12.30 -0.21 -1.80
N ASN A 109 -11.25 0.63 -1.75
CA ASN A 109 -10.28 0.75 -2.86
C ASN A 109 -9.57 -0.58 -3.14
N ILE A 110 -9.21 -1.35 -2.09
CA ILE A 110 -8.59 -2.66 -2.26
C ILE A 110 -9.54 -3.62 -2.99
N VAL A 111 -10.80 -3.69 -2.55
CA VAL A 111 -11.80 -4.58 -3.16
C VAL A 111 -12.10 -4.17 -4.59
N ASP A 112 -12.30 -2.88 -4.85
CA ASP A 112 -12.56 -2.36 -6.19
C ASP A 112 -11.42 -2.76 -7.16
N ILE A 113 -10.15 -2.64 -6.75
CA ILE A 113 -9.00 -3.01 -7.60
C ILE A 113 -8.85 -4.54 -7.77
N ILE A 114 -9.12 -5.32 -6.72
CA ILE A 114 -8.98 -6.79 -6.78
C ILE A 114 -10.11 -7.42 -7.61
N ASP A 115 -11.33 -6.88 -7.51
CA ASP A 115 -12.50 -7.39 -8.23
C ASP A 115 -12.52 -6.91 -9.70
N ASP A 116 -11.82 -5.82 -10.04
CA ASP A 116 -11.60 -5.31 -11.41
C ASP A 116 -10.57 -6.14 -12.22
N LYS A 117 -10.38 -7.42 -11.88
CA LYS A 117 -9.50 -8.36 -12.61
C LYS A 117 -10.03 -8.77 -14.01
N GLU A 118 -11.00 -8.06 -14.57
CA GLU A 118 -11.43 -8.18 -15.97
C GLU A 118 -10.78 -7.09 -16.84
N ASN A 119 -9.47 -7.23 -17.10
CA ASN A 119 -8.82 -6.73 -18.32
C ASN A 119 -7.71 -7.68 -18.76
#